data_AF-A0A930UY53-F1
#
_entry.id   AF-A0A930UY53-F1
#
_cell.length_a   1.000
_cell.length_b   1.000
_cell.length_c   1.000
_cell.angle_alpha   90.00
_cell.angle_beta   90.00
_cell.angle_gamma   90.00
#
_symmetry.space_group_name_H-M   'P 1'
#
loop_
_entity.id
_entity.type
_entity.pdbx_description
1 polymer ?
#
loop_
_entity_poly.entity_id
_entity_poly.type
_entity_poly.pdbx_seq_one_letter_code
_entity_poly.pdbx_strand_id
1 'polypeptide(L)'
;MNEHEIQRDKALLSAAAYTDFFDKSGQKIDFMDKNLLSDFQEKSKFESDDIKYFTTNFEVIHQQLETPRGFSAALIKDKRTGQLTLAIRGTQEPIDFVQDINLVNSGLAVDQLVDATNYLSKLMTPIGQKYHHLQVKYRMMGYQGVMLSSDKYLITVARDENGLGLISGNVDLSGHSLAHSIGISLSTIFTNIGTVSGFNGAGARLSENSKILKKIALLSDNSLI
;
A
#
# COMPACT_ATOMS: atom_id res chain seq x y z
N MET A 1 12.19 -23.02 4.64
CA MET A 1 12.43 -22.14 3.46
C MET A 1 13.79 -21.52 3.64
N ASN A 2 14.65 -21.58 2.63
CA ASN A 2 15.98 -20.97 2.72
C ASN A 2 15.90 -19.45 2.48
N GLU A 3 16.96 -18.70 2.79
CA GLU A 3 16.96 -17.23 2.68
C GLU A 3 16.76 -16.74 1.24
N HIS A 4 17.28 -17.46 0.24
CA HIS A 4 17.11 -17.11 -1.16
C HIS A 4 15.64 -17.22 -1.61
N GLU A 5 14.94 -18.27 -1.17
CA GLU A 5 13.50 -18.44 -1.42
C GLU A 5 12.69 -17.33 -0.77
N ILE A 6 13.01 -16.96 0.48
CA ILE A 6 12.33 -15.86 1.20
C ILE A 6 12.51 -14.53 0.44
N GLN A 7 13.71 -14.23 -0.04
CA GLN A 7 13.96 -12.99 -0.78
C GLN A 7 13.28 -12.99 -2.15
N ARG A 8 13.28 -14.14 -2.84
CA ARG A 8 12.54 -14.31 -4.10
C ARG A 8 11.04 -14.08 -3.90
N ASP A 9 10.45 -14.68 -2.86
CA ASP A 9 9.03 -14.54 -2.55
C ASP A 9 8.68 -13.07 -2.29
N LYS A 10 9.47 -12.37 -1.49
CA LYS A 10 9.29 -10.94 -1.23
C LYS A 10 9.38 -10.09 -2.49
N ALA A 11 10.32 -10.40 -3.39
CA ALA A 11 10.47 -9.69 -4.66
C ALA A 11 9.26 -9.93 -5.58
N LEU A 12 8.82 -11.19 -5.72
CA LEU A 12 7.64 -11.56 -6.50
C LEU A 12 6.38 -10.88 -5.96
N LEU A 13 6.16 -10.91 -4.64
CA LEU A 13 5.00 -10.25 -4.02
C LEU A 13 5.02 -8.74 -4.27
N SER A 14 6.18 -8.10 -4.13
CA SER A 14 6.33 -6.65 -4.40
C SER A 14 6.04 -6.30 -5.85
N ALA A 15 6.52 -7.11 -6.79
CA ALA A 15 6.29 -6.92 -8.22
C ALA A 15 4.82 -7.19 -8.60
N ALA A 16 4.19 -8.22 -8.02
CA ALA A 16 2.78 -8.54 -8.25
C ALA A 16 1.83 -7.37 -7.94
N ALA A 17 2.21 -6.42 -7.06
CA ALA A 17 1.43 -5.22 -6.79
C ALA A 17 1.20 -4.31 -8.02
N TYR A 18 1.97 -4.49 -9.11
CA TYR A 18 1.81 -3.75 -10.36
C TYR A 18 0.77 -4.36 -11.31
N THR A 19 0.24 -5.54 -11.01
CA THR A 19 -0.76 -6.24 -11.81
C THR A 19 -2.16 -6.07 -11.20
N ASP A 20 -3.16 -5.81 -12.05
CA ASP A 20 -4.57 -5.75 -11.64
C ASP A 20 -5.19 -7.15 -11.74
N PHE A 21 -5.46 -7.76 -10.59
CA PHE A 21 -6.08 -9.10 -10.47
C PHE A 21 -7.61 -9.05 -10.41
N PHE A 22 -8.18 -7.85 -10.29
CA PHE A 22 -9.60 -7.61 -10.21
C PHE A 22 -10.00 -6.57 -11.24
N ASP A 23 -11.18 -6.74 -11.83
CA ASP A 23 -11.74 -5.72 -12.70
C ASP A 23 -12.39 -4.57 -11.88
N LYS A 24 -12.86 -3.53 -12.58
CA LYS A 24 -13.53 -2.39 -11.95
C LYS A 24 -14.85 -2.73 -11.27
N SER A 25 -15.42 -3.91 -11.56
CA SER A 25 -16.62 -4.42 -10.88
C SER A 25 -16.29 -5.17 -9.58
N GLY A 26 -15.01 -5.40 -9.29
CA GLY A 26 -14.54 -6.16 -8.14
C GLY A 26 -14.53 -7.67 -8.37
N GLN A 27 -14.66 -8.12 -9.62
CA GLN A 27 -14.55 -9.53 -9.97
C GLN A 27 -13.09 -9.90 -10.22
N LYS A 28 -12.67 -11.05 -9.67
CA LYS A 28 -11.32 -11.58 -9.89
C LYS A 28 -11.18 -12.01 -11.34
N ILE A 29 -10.12 -11.56 -11.99
CA ILE A 29 -9.79 -11.90 -13.37
C ILE A 29 -9.17 -13.31 -13.38
N ASP A 30 -9.55 -14.13 -14.37
CA ASP A 30 -9.01 -15.47 -14.55
C ASP A 30 -7.52 -15.40 -14.91
N PHE A 31 -6.68 -16.24 -14.30
CA PHE A 31 -5.23 -16.30 -14.60
C PHE A 31 -4.91 -16.71 -16.04
N MET A 32 -5.87 -17.29 -16.77
CA MET A 32 -5.79 -17.61 -18.20
C MET A 32 -6.25 -16.44 -19.09
N ASP A 33 -6.75 -15.35 -18.51
CA ASP A 33 -7.05 -14.14 -19.26
C ASP A 33 -5.77 -13.56 -19.87
N LYS A 34 -5.82 -13.27 -21.18
CA LYS A 34 -4.65 -12.79 -21.92
C LYS A 34 -4.16 -11.42 -21.45
N ASN A 35 -5.07 -10.57 -20.97
CA ASN A 35 -4.69 -9.24 -20.47
C ASN A 35 -3.99 -9.37 -19.12
N LEU A 36 -4.45 -10.28 -18.25
CA LEU A 36 -3.77 -10.53 -16.98
C LEU A 36 -2.37 -11.13 -17.19
N LEU A 37 -2.22 -12.06 -18.14
CA LEU A 37 -0.92 -12.61 -18.51
C LEU A 37 0.03 -11.55 -19.09
N SER A 38 -0.48 -10.67 -19.95
CA SER A 38 0.28 -9.51 -20.46
C SER A 38 0.69 -8.58 -19.32
N ASP A 39 -0.21 -8.28 -18.37
CA ASP A 39 0.12 -7.44 -17.21
C ASP A 39 1.20 -8.05 -16.31
N PHE A 40 1.18 -9.38 -16.11
CA PHE A 40 2.26 -10.06 -15.40
C PHE A 40 3.63 -9.84 -16.07
N GLN A 41 3.68 -9.95 -17.40
CA GLN A 41 4.91 -9.84 -18.18
C GLN A 41 5.37 -8.37 -18.33
N GLU A 42 4.43 -7.47 -18.59
CA GLU A 42 4.73 -6.09 -18.94
C GLU A 42 4.86 -5.19 -17.72
N LYS A 43 3.98 -5.36 -16.72
CA LYS A 43 3.96 -4.51 -15.52
C LYS A 43 4.78 -5.13 -14.39
N SER A 44 4.50 -6.39 -14.05
CA SER A 44 5.22 -7.11 -12.98
C SER A 44 6.57 -7.66 -13.41
N LYS A 45 6.88 -7.66 -14.72
CA LYS A 45 8.12 -8.20 -15.29
C LYS A 45 8.37 -9.68 -14.94
N PHE A 46 7.30 -10.45 -14.79
CA PHE A 46 7.40 -11.88 -14.52
C PHE A 46 7.77 -12.66 -15.79
N GLU A 47 8.69 -13.60 -15.64
CA GLU A 47 8.89 -14.65 -16.63
C GLU A 47 7.81 -15.74 -16.47
N SER A 48 7.66 -16.61 -17.47
CA SER A 48 6.65 -17.69 -17.46
C SER A 48 6.76 -18.58 -16.22
N ASP A 49 7.97 -18.88 -15.77
CA ASP A 49 8.21 -19.69 -14.58
C ASP A 49 7.85 -18.94 -13.28
N ASP A 50 7.98 -17.62 -13.24
CA ASP A 50 7.54 -16.80 -12.11
C ASP A 50 6.02 -16.71 -12.04
N ILE A 51 5.32 -16.60 -13.18
CA ILE A 51 3.85 -16.64 -13.21
C ILE A 51 3.36 -18.00 -12.69
N LYS A 52 3.97 -19.09 -13.17
CA LYS A 52 3.63 -20.44 -12.70
C LYS A 52 3.93 -20.59 -11.21
N TYR A 53 5.08 -20.14 -10.75
CA TYR A 53 5.45 -20.18 -9.34
C TYR A 53 4.46 -19.37 -8.49
N PHE A 54 4.12 -18.15 -8.93
CA PHE A 54 3.23 -17.26 -8.21
C PHE A 54 1.82 -17.84 -8.09
N THR A 55 1.23 -18.25 -9.21
CA THR A 55 -0.12 -18.83 -9.24
C THR A 55 -0.19 -20.17 -8.50
N THR A 56 0.91 -20.91 -8.42
CA THR A 56 1.01 -22.18 -7.67
C THR A 56 1.09 -21.95 -6.16
N ASN A 57 1.82 -20.93 -5.70
CA ASN A 57 2.15 -20.77 -4.27
C ASN A 57 1.38 -19.64 -3.56
N PHE A 58 0.86 -18.66 -4.30
CA PHE A 58 0.17 -17.50 -3.74
C PHE A 58 -1.26 -17.40 -4.22
N GLU A 59 -2.07 -16.74 -3.41
CA GLU A 59 -3.47 -16.43 -3.70
C GLU A 59 -3.74 -14.95 -3.43
N VAL A 60 -4.18 -14.22 -4.44
CA VAL A 60 -4.66 -12.84 -4.26
C VAL A 60 -6.07 -12.88 -3.68
N ILE A 61 -6.22 -12.38 -2.46
CA ILE A 61 -7.46 -12.40 -1.67
C ILE A 61 -8.34 -11.18 -1.98
N HIS A 62 -7.71 -10.01 -2.05
CA HIS A 62 -8.40 -8.75 -2.30
C HIS A 62 -7.43 -7.71 -2.87
N GLN A 63 -7.92 -6.76 -3.64
CA GLN A 63 -7.10 -5.68 -4.21
C GLN A 63 -7.79 -4.33 -4.09
N GLN A 64 -7.00 -3.31 -3.79
CA GLN A 64 -7.32 -1.91 -4.05
C GLN A 64 -6.70 -1.56 -5.40
N LEU A 65 -7.55 -1.42 -6.42
CA LEU A 65 -7.11 -0.83 -7.70
C LEU A 65 -6.65 0.61 -7.49
N GLU A 66 -5.90 1.12 -8.47
CA GLU A 66 -5.35 2.47 -8.42
C GLU A 66 -6.41 3.52 -8.02
N THR A 67 -6.14 4.23 -6.92
CA THR A 67 -6.95 5.36 -6.48
C THR A 67 -6.64 6.60 -7.35
N PRO A 68 -7.49 7.63 -7.33
CA PRO A 68 -7.17 8.91 -7.99
C PRO A 68 -5.89 9.60 -7.47
N ARG A 69 -5.30 9.11 -6.38
CA ARG A 69 -4.04 9.58 -5.79
C ARG A 69 -2.85 8.66 -6.10
N GLY A 70 -3.04 7.64 -6.94
CA GLY A 70 -1.98 6.74 -7.40
C GLY A 70 -1.66 5.57 -6.45
N PHE A 71 -2.45 5.36 -5.39
CA PHE A 71 -2.25 4.22 -4.47
C PHE A 71 -2.89 2.94 -5.04
N SER A 72 -2.15 1.83 -4.99
CA SER A 72 -2.65 0.48 -5.31
C SER A 72 -1.98 -0.55 -4.41
N ALA A 73 -2.72 -1.58 -4.01
CA ALA A 73 -2.18 -2.68 -3.21
C ALA A 73 -3.02 -3.95 -3.31
N ALA A 74 -2.36 -5.10 -3.17
CA ALA A 74 -2.98 -6.42 -3.17
C ALA A 74 -2.72 -7.14 -1.84
N LEU A 75 -3.76 -7.71 -1.24
CA LEU A 75 -3.65 -8.63 -0.12
C LEU A 75 -3.44 -10.04 -0.69
N ILE A 76 -2.28 -10.62 -0.42
CA ILE A 76 -1.86 -11.89 -0.98
C ILE A 76 -1.58 -12.87 0.16
N LYS A 77 -2.08 -14.10 0.02
CA LYS A 77 -1.84 -15.20 0.94
C LYS A 77 -0.82 -16.17 0.36
N ASP A 78 0.20 -16.51 1.12
CA ASP A 78 1.03 -17.68 0.84
C ASP A 78 0.24 -18.95 1.17
N LYS A 79 -0.06 -19.76 0.16
CA LYS A 79 -0.83 -21.01 0.32
C LYS A 79 -0.08 -22.07 1.12
N ARG A 80 1.24 -21.97 1.20
CA ARG A 80 2.09 -22.94 1.90
C ARG A 80 2.10 -22.69 3.41
N THR A 81 2.04 -21.43 3.81
CA THR A 81 2.21 -21.02 5.23
C THR A 81 0.95 -20.39 5.82
N GLY A 82 0.04 -19.91 4.99
CA GLY A 82 -1.11 -19.10 5.40
C GLY A 82 -0.77 -17.64 5.70
N GLN A 83 0.50 -17.24 5.61
CA GLN A 83 0.94 -15.86 5.87
C GLN A 83 0.30 -14.89 4.88
N LEU A 84 -0.22 -13.78 5.41
CA LEU A 84 -0.75 -12.69 4.62
C LEU A 84 0.33 -11.61 4.41
N THR A 85 0.41 -11.13 3.19
CA THR A 85 1.26 -10.01 2.79
C THR A 85 0.42 -8.98 2.05
N LEU A 86 0.45 -7.73 2.50
CA LEU A 86 -0.04 -6.59 1.73
C LEU A 86 1.09 -6.10 0.82
N ALA A 87 0.97 -6.43 -0.46
CA ALA A 87 1.87 -5.96 -1.49
C ALA A 87 1.44 -4.58 -1.97
N ILE A 88 2.27 -3.56 -1.74
CA ILE A 88 2.00 -2.16 -2.07
C ILE A 88 2.79 -1.80 -3.32
N ARG A 89 2.10 -1.20 -4.30
CA ARG A 89 2.73 -0.75 -5.54
C ARG A 89 3.54 0.53 -5.28
N GLY A 90 4.74 0.61 -5.87
CA GLY A 90 5.49 1.86 -5.93
C GLY A 90 4.93 2.82 -7.00
N THR A 91 5.69 3.82 -7.39
CA THR A 91 5.34 4.70 -8.51
C THR A 91 5.30 3.92 -9.82
N GLN A 92 4.41 4.31 -10.73
CA GLN A 92 4.15 3.61 -11.99
C GLN A 92 5.19 3.88 -13.09
N GLU A 93 5.95 5.00 -13.03
CA GLU A 93 6.97 5.33 -14.03
C GLU A 93 8.42 5.28 -13.47
N PRO A 94 9.35 4.57 -14.12
CA PRO A 94 10.76 4.54 -13.71
C PRO A 94 11.55 5.84 -13.96
N ILE A 95 11.11 6.68 -14.91
CA ILE A 95 11.72 8.02 -15.14
C ILE A 95 11.34 8.97 -14.00
N ASP A 96 10.13 8.79 -13.45
CA ASP A 96 9.71 9.48 -12.24
C ASP A 96 10.56 9.08 -11.04
N PHE A 97 11.22 7.91 -10.99
CA PHE A 97 12.05 7.51 -9.84
C PHE A 97 13.17 8.52 -9.48
N VAL A 98 13.86 9.10 -10.46
CA VAL A 98 14.93 10.09 -10.20
C VAL A 98 14.33 11.43 -9.74
N GLN A 99 13.14 11.77 -10.20
CA GLN A 99 12.38 12.94 -9.72
C GLN A 99 11.66 12.66 -8.39
N ASP A 100 11.32 11.40 -8.12
CA ASP A 100 10.65 10.89 -6.94
C ASP A 100 11.60 10.80 -5.76
N ILE A 101 12.88 10.50 -5.99
CA ILE A 101 13.92 10.69 -4.97
C ILE A 101 13.96 12.16 -4.51
N ASN A 102 13.74 13.12 -5.43
CA ASN A 102 13.61 14.54 -5.07
C ASN A 102 12.29 14.86 -4.36
N LEU A 103 11.19 14.14 -4.65
CA LEU A 103 9.91 14.26 -3.93
C LEU A 103 9.96 13.61 -2.54
N VAL A 104 10.61 12.46 -2.36
CA VAL A 104 10.90 11.85 -1.05
C VAL A 104 11.87 12.72 -0.24
N ASN A 105 12.76 13.46 -0.91
CA ASN A 105 13.54 14.52 -0.27
C ASN A 105 12.68 15.74 0.17
N SER A 106 11.45 15.88 -0.37
CA SER A 106 10.53 17.01 -0.09
C SER A 106 9.42 16.72 0.94
N GLY A 107 9.08 15.45 1.20
CA GLY A 107 8.08 15.05 2.19
C GLY A 107 7.46 13.67 1.94
N LEU A 108 6.80 13.11 2.97
CA LEU A 108 6.01 11.89 2.91
C LEU A 108 4.92 11.98 1.83
N ALA A 109 4.68 10.89 1.09
CA ALA A 109 3.58 10.75 0.13
C ALA A 109 2.22 10.63 0.84
N VAL A 110 1.75 11.75 1.38
CA VAL A 110 0.62 11.81 2.33
C VAL A 110 -0.65 11.23 1.74
N ASP A 111 -0.98 11.54 0.49
CA ASP A 111 -2.20 11.03 -0.13
C ASP A 111 -2.15 9.50 -0.26
N GLN A 112 -1.04 8.94 -0.77
CA GLN A 112 -0.89 7.49 -0.86
C GLN A 112 -0.85 6.82 0.52
N LEU A 113 -0.26 7.45 1.54
CA LEU A 113 -0.28 6.92 2.90
C LEU A 113 -1.68 6.93 3.51
N VAL A 114 -2.47 7.97 3.28
CA VAL A 114 -3.87 8.05 3.74
C VAL A 114 -4.71 6.97 3.06
N ASP A 115 -4.56 6.79 1.75
CA ASP A 115 -5.24 5.72 1.01
C ASP A 115 -4.80 4.33 1.50
N ALA A 116 -3.51 4.14 1.77
CA ALA A 116 -2.99 2.90 2.34
C ALA A 116 -3.54 2.61 3.74
N THR A 117 -3.64 3.64 4.58
CA THR A 117 -4.22 3.55 5.93
C THR A 117 -5.70 3.18 5.86
N ASN A 118 -6.45 3.81 4.97
CA ASN A 118 -7.86 3.50 4.75
C ASN A 118 -8.05 2.05 4.27
N TYR A 119 -7.23 1.62 3.32
CA TYR A 119 -7.32 0.27 2.78
C TYR A 119 -6.96 -0.79 3.82
N LEU A 120 -5.87 -0.60 4.57
CA LEU A 120 -5.50 -1.53 5.63
C LEU A 120 -6.54 -1.56 6.76
N SER A 121 -7.09 -0.41 7.15
CA SER A 121 -8.19 -0.32 8.13
C SER A 121 -9.42 -1.09 7.65
N LYS A 122 -9.79 -0.98 6.36
CA LYS A 122 -10.88 -1.75 5.74
C LYS A 122 -10.64 -3.25 5.83
N LEU A 123 -9.42 -3.71 5.55
CA LEU A 123 -9.07 -5.13 5.57
C LEU A 123 -9.05 -5.71 6.99
N MET A 124 -8.57 -4.95 7.97
CA MET A 124 -8.42 -5.40 9.37
C MET A 124 -9.71 -5.30 10.18
N THR A 125 -10.55 -4.31 9.91
CA THR A 125 -11.78 -4.09 10.68
C THR A 125 -12.75 -5.25 10.43
N PRO A 126 -13.27 -5.93 11.48
CA PRO A 126 -14.18 -7.06 11.32
C PRO A 126 -15.47 -6.72 10.57
N ILE A 127 -16.07 -7.73 9.93
CA ILE A 127 -17.39 -7.61 9.31
C ILE A 127 -18.41 -7.18 10.37
N GLY A 128 -19.24 -6.19 10.04
CA GLY A 128 -20.23 -5.61 10.95
C GLY A 128 -19.70 -4.51 11.86
N GLN A 129 -18.39 -4.25 11.84
CA GLN A 129 -17.77 -3.10 12.49
C GLN A 129 -17.41 -2.03 11.47
N LYS A 130 -17.22 -0.79 11.95
CA LYS A 130 -16.86 0.35 11.12
C LYS A 130 -15.47 0.86 11.44
N TYR A 131 -14.83 1.48 10.44
CA TYR A 131 -13.58 2.20 10.57
C TYR A 131 -13.72 3.64 10.06
N HIS A 132 -12.87 4.54 10.56
CA HIS A 132 -12.79 5.91 10.05
C HIS A 132 -12.10 5.97 8.69
N HIS A 133 -12.83 6.35 7.65
CA HIS A 133 -12.26 6.64 6.34
C HIS A 133 -11.74 8.08 6.32
N LEU A 134 -10.43 8.22 6.18
CA LEU A 134 -9.71 9.49 6.22
C LEU A 134 -9.67 10.17 4.85
N GLN A 135 -9.58 11.50 4.84
CA GLN A 135 -9.37 12.30 3.63
C GLN A 135 -8.33 13.39 3.84
N VAL A 136 -7.61 13.72 2.77
CA VAL A 136 -6.70 14.86 2.69
C VAL A 136 -7.44 16.05 2.06
N LYS A 137 -7.49 17.18 2.76
CA LYS A 137 -7.99 18.46 2.24
C LYS A 137 -6.83 19.42 2.08
N TYR A 138 -6.61 19.89 0.86
CA TYR A 138 -5.59 20.90 0.59
C TYR A 138 -6.13 22.28 0.95
N ARG A 139 -5.36 23.03 1.74
CA ARG A 139 -5.70 24.43 1.99
C ARG A 139 -5.24 25.23 0.78
N MET A 140 -6.18 25.80 0.04
CA MET A 140 -5.83 26.73 -1.04
C MET A 140 -5.15 27.98 -0.45
N MET A 141 -4.19 28.55 -1.19
CA MET A 141 -3.72 29.90 -0.90
C MET A 141 -4.91 30.86 -0.97
N GLY A 142 -5.09 31.71 0.05
CA GLY A 142 -6.10 32.76 0.01
C GLY A 142 -5.86 33.73 -1.16
N TYR A 143 -6.92 34.41 -1.60
CA TYR A 143 -6.79 35.53 -2.55
C TYR A 143 -5.82 36.57 -1.96
N GLN A 144 -4.87 37.05 -2.77
CA GLN A 144 -3.70 37.87 -2.38
C GLN A 144 -2.52 37.17 -1.68
N GLY A 145 -2.43 35.84 -1.72
CA GLY A 145 -1.20 35.14 -1.29
C GLY A 145 -0.99 35.07 0.22
N VAL A 146 -2.01 35.41 1.01
CA VAL A 146 -1.96 35.25 2.48
C VAL A 146 -2.11 33.78 2.84
N MET A 147 -1.07 33.21 3.43
CA MET A 147 -1.05 31.83 3.92
C MET A 147 -1.75 31.76 5.28
N LEU A 148 -2.99 31.27 5.33
CA LEU A 148 -3.81 31.21 6.55
C LEU A 148 -3.38 30.10 7.54
N SER A 149 -2.33 29.33 7.22
CA SER A 149 -1.81 28.21 8.03
C SER A 149 -0.46 27.73 7.49
N SER A 150 0.48 27.34 8.36
CA SER A 150 1.74 26.69 7.98
C SER A 150 1.56 25.34 7.30
N ASP A 151 0.44 24.67 7.57
CA ASP A 151 0.19 23.31 7.10
C ASP A 151 -0.44 23.33 5.71
N LYS A 152 0.23 22.70 4.72
CA LYS A 152 -0.19 22.59 3.31
C LYS A 152 -1.51 21.81 3.14
N TYR A 153 -1.83 20.92 4.07
CA TYR A 153 -2.99 20.04 4.01
C TYR A 153 -3.57 19.76 5.40
N LEU A 154 -4.83 19.35 5.44
CA LEU A 154 -5.55 18.91 6.63
C LEU A 154 -6.06 17.49 6.41
N ILE A 155 -5.68 16.56 7.29
CA ILE A 155 -6.27 15.22 7.35
C ILE A 155 -7.44 15.23 8.33
N THR A 156 -8.57 14.67 7.91
CA THR A 156 -9.82 14.57 8.70
C THR A 156 -10.49 13.22 8.46
N VAL A 157 -11.34 12.78 9.40
CA VAL A 157 -12.31 11.71 9.14
C VAL A 157 -13.36 12.26 8.17
N ALA A 158 -13.56 11.56 7.05
CA ALA A 158 -14.56 11.92 6.05
C ALA A 158 -15.92 11.27 6.35
N ARG A 159 -15.88 10.00 6.76
CA ARG A 159 -17.04 9.14 7.02
C ARG A 159 -16.59 7.86 7.72
N ASP A 160 -17.56 7.09 8.21
CA ASP A 160 -17.34 5.73 8.69
C ASP A 160 -17.68 4.72 7.58
N GLU A 161 -16.83 3.72 7.38
CA GLU A 161 -17.05 2.64 6.41
C GLU A 161 -17.01 1.27 7.05
N ASN A 162 -17.65 0.28 6.41
CA ASN A 162 -17.69 -1.09 6.91
C ASN A 162 -16.36 -1.81 6.67
N GLY A 163 -15.92 -2.56 7.67
CA GLY A 163 -14.78 -3.47 7.56
C GLY A 163 -15.09 -4.75 6.79
N LEU A 164 -14.04 -5.38 6.26
CA LEU A 164 -14.11 -6.68 5.56
C LEU A 164 -13.63 -7.87 6.42
N GLY A 165 -12.89 -7.63 7.49
CA GLY A 165 -12.39 -8.67 8.40
C GLY A 165 -11.49 -9.71 7.74
N LEU A 166 -10.75 -9.33 6.69
CA LEU A 166 -9.88 -10.22 5.93
C LEU A 166 -8.52 -10.44 6.61
N ILE A 167 -8.14 -9.58 7.55
CA ILE A 167 -6.91 -9.69 8.35
C ILE A 167 -7.30 -9.74 9.83
N SER A 168 -7.11 -10.89 10.47
CA SER A 168 -7.40 -11.09 11.90
C SER A 168 -6.16 -11.16 12.79
N GLY A 169 -4.96 -11.14 12.21
CA GLY A 169 -3.68 -11.23 12.90
C GLY A 169 -2.62 -10.36 12.25
N ASN A 170 -1.35 -10.79 12.32
CA ASN A 170 -0.25 -10.06 11.71
C ASN A 170 -0.28 -10.14 10.18
N VAL A 171 0.04 -9.03 9.52
CA VAL A 171 0.23 -8.94 8.08
C VAL A 171 1.62 -8.40 7.78
N ASP A 172 2.30 -9.02 6.81
CA ASP A 172 3.57 -8.53 6.30
C ASP A 172 3.32 -7.45 5.24
N LEU A 173 4.26 -6.52 5.08
CA LEU A 173 4.22 -5.50 4.03
C LEU A 173 5.36 -5.72 3.05
N SER A 174 5.08 -5.66 1.76
CA SER A 174 6.10 -5.76 0.71
C SER A 174 5.90 -4.69 -0.36
N GLY A 175 6.98 -4.09 -0.84
CA GLY A 175 6.87 -3.15 -1.96
C GLY A 175 8.21 -2.61 -2.46
N HIS A 176 8.19 -1.99 -3.64
CA HIS A 176 9.35 -1.35 -4.28
C HIS A 176 9.26 0.18 -4.20
N SER A 177 10.41 0.87 -4.18
CA SER A 177 10.48 2.33 -4.27
C SER A 177 9.65 3.03 -3.16
N LEU A 178 8.70 3.90 -3.53
CA LEU A 178 7.79 4.61 -2.63
C LEU A 178 7.04 3.69 -1.67
N ALA A 179 6.71 2.48 -2.10
CA ALA A 179 5.96 1.53 -1.30
C ALA A 179 6.69 1.12 -0.02
N HIS A 180 8.03 1.15 -0.01
CA HIS A 180 8.79 0.85 1.19
C HIS A 180 8.61 1.94 2.26
N SER A 181 8.63 3.22 1.87
CA SER A 181 8.39 4.36 2.76
C SER A 181 6.96 4.33 3.33
N ILE A 182 5.97 3.97 2.51
CA ILE A 182 4.60 3.74 2.95
C ILE A 182 4.55 2.57 3.93
N GLY A 183 5.21 1.46 3.63
CA GLY A 183 5.25 0.28 4.50
C GLY A 183 5.85 0.56 5.88
N ILE A 184 6.98 1.28 5.93
CA ILE A 184 7.57 1.73 7.20
C ILE A 184 6.61 2.66 7.95
N SER A 185 5.95 3.58 7.24
CA SER A 185 4.99 4.49 7.87
C SER A 185 3.81 3.73 8.49
N LEU A 186 3.25 2.75 7.76
CA LEU A 186 2.17 1.90 8.26
C LEU A 186 2.60 1.07 9.47
N SER A 187 3.85 0.58 9.53
CA SER A 187 4.34 -0.16 10.70
C SER A 187 4.50 0.72 11.95
N THR A 188 4.49 2.05 11.81
CA THR A 188 4.39 2.96 12.97
C THR A 188 2.95 3.30 13.35
N ILE A 189 2.02 3.15 12.42
CA ILE A 189 0.60 3.46 12.61
C ILE A 189 -0.13 2.23 13.18
N PHE A 190 0.18 1.03 12.72
CA PHE A 190 -0.53 -0.20 13.06
C PHE A 190 0.35 -1.17 13.86
N THR A 191 -0.22 -1.80 14.88
CA THR A 191 0.48 -2.76 15.76
C THR A 191 0.61 -4.16 15.18
N ASN A 192 -0.22 -4.53 14.21
CA ASN A 192 -0.29 -5.88 13.66
C ASN A 192 0.52 -6.01 12.36
N ILE A 193 1.55 -5.18 12.21
CA ILE A 193 2.50 -5.29 11.10
C ILE A 193 3.63 -6.21 11.51
N GLY A 194 3.80 -7.30 10.75
CA GLY A 194 4.92 -8.22 10.90
C GLY A 194 6.18 -7.63 10.28
N THR A 195 6.64 -8.25 9.18
CA THR A 195 7.83 -7.81 8.47
C THR A 195 7.50 -6.73 7.43
N VAL A 196 8.35 -5.72 7.33
CA VAL A 196 8.31 -4.74 6.23
C VAL A 196 9.50 -5.00 5.31
N SER A 197 9.22 -5.40 4.08
CA SER A 197 10.22 -5.73 3.07
C SER A 197 10.19 -4.71 1.94
N GLY A 198 11.33 -4.07 1.68
CA GLY A 198 11.49 -3.05 0.65
C GLY A 198 12.58 -3.38 -0.33
N PHE A 199 12.34 -3.09 -1.60
CA PHE A 199 13.35 -3.18 -2.66
C PHE A 199 13.58 -1.80 -3.27
N ASN A 200 14.84 -1.34 -3.31
CA ASN A 200 15.26 -0.02 -3.82
C ASN A 200 14.42 1.17 -3.31
N GLY A 201 13.86 1.06 -2.10
CA GLY A 201 13.02 2.09 -1.51
C GLY A 201 13.82 3.07 -0.65
N ALA A 202 13.40 4.33 -0.67
CA ALA A 202 13.87 5.32 0.30
C ALA A 202 13.21 5.07 1.68
N GLY A 203 13.90 5.43 2.77
CA GLY A 203 13.32 5.37 4.12
C GLY A 203 12.20 6.41 4.34
N ALA A 204 11.47 6.29 5.46
CA ALA A 204 10.28 7.11 5.74
C ALA A 204 10.53 8.43 6.50
N ARG A 205 11.79 8.77 6.85
CA ARG A 205 12.16 9.98 7.64
C ARG A 205 11.25 10.21 8.86
N LEU A 206 11.10 9.17 9.70
CA LEU A 206 10.08 9.09 10.75
C LEU A 206 10.08 10.26 11.75
N SER A 207 11.26 10.78 12.12
CA SER A 207 11.36 11.92 13.05
C SER A 207 10.71 13.18 12.50
N GLU A 208 10.96 13.49 11.23
CA GLU A 208 10.43 14.66 10.52
C GLU A 208 8.93 14.53 10.27
N ASN A 209 8.46 13.30 10.02
CA ASN A 209 7.06 12.99 9.75
C ASN A 209 6.25 12.62 11.01
N SER A 210 6.85 12.65 12.19
CA SER A 210 6.20 12.16 13.43
C SER A 210 4.86 12.83 13.75
N LYS A 211 4.71 14.14 13.49
CA LYS A 211 3.45 14.87 13.71
C LYS A 211 2.31 14.35 12.82
N ILE A 212 2.60 14.09 11.54
CA ILE A 212 1.59 13.61 10.59
C ILE A 212 1.25 12.15 10.86
N LEU A 213 2.24 11.31 11.15
CA LEU A 213 2.02 9.89 11.48
C LEU A 213 1.14 9.74 12.74
N LYS A 214 1.42 10.54 13.79
CA LYS A 214 0.59 10.55 15.01
C LYS A 214 -0.84 10.98 14.73
N LYS A 215 -1.01 11.96 13.84
CA LYS A 215 -2.34 12.43 13.44
C LYS A 215 -3.10 11.36 12.66
N ILE A 216 -2.45 10.67 11.72
CA ILE A 216 -3.08 9.57 10.96
C ILE A 216 -3.47 8.46 11.92
N ALA A 217 -2.56 8.00 12.79
CA ALA A 217 -2.84 6.97 13.77
C ALA A 217 -4.04 7.34 14.65
N LEU A 218 -4.04 8.53 15.24
CA LEU A 218 -5.14 8.99 16.09
C LEU A 218 -6.49 9.01 15.34
N LEU A 219 -6.50 9.45 14.08
CA LEU A 219 -7.73 9.54 13.30
C LEU A 219 -8.21 8.18 12.79
N SER A 220 -7.31 7.22 12.62
CA SER A 220 -7.65 5.83 12.25
C SER A 220 -7.90 4.93 13.46
N ASP A 221 -8.11 5.49 14.65
CA ASP A 221 -8.28 4.76 15.92
C ASP A 221 -7.12 3.82 16.27
N ASN A 222 -5.92 4.15 15.81
CA ASN A 222 -4.69 3.45 16.16
C ASN A 222 -3.80 4.32 17.06
N SER A 223 -2.85 3.68 17.74
CA SER A 223 -1.83 4.36 18.53
C SER A 223 -0.48 4.27 17.83
N LEU A 224 0.24 5.40 17.73
CA LEU A 224 1.60 5.38 17.24
C LEU A 224 2.50 4.58 18.20
N ILE A 225 3.32 3.69 17.65
CA ILE A 225 4.30 2.88 18.39
C ILE A 225 5.59 3.68 18.61
#